data_AF-A0A1S9B2K1-F1
#
_entry.id   AF-A0A1S9B2K1-F1
#
_cell.length_a   1.000
_cell.length_b   1.000
_cell.length_c   1.000
_cell.angle_alpha   90.00
_cell.angle_beta   90.00
_cell.angle_gamma   90.00
#
_symmetry.space_group_name_H-M   'P 1'
#
loop_
_entity.id
_entity.type
_entity.pdbx_description
1 polymer ?
#
loop_
_entity_poly.entity_id
_entity_poly.type
_entity_poly.pdbx_seq_one_letter_code
_entity_poly.pdbx_strand_id
1 'polypeptide(L)' 'MNSTTLTQNCTSEDQLERIRRGQELRFRWRDDWPAMEQAILKAGREAIARNTEAATAATSEK' A
#
# COMPACT_ATOMS: atom_id res chain seq x y z
N MET A 1 11.99 13.41 0.99
CA MET A 1 10.57 13.03 1.11
C MET A 1 10.52 11.51 1.16
N ASN A 2 10.30 10.96 2.36
CA ASN A 2 10.57 9.56 2.68
C ASN A 2 9.38 8.69 2.22
N SER A 3 9.63 7.68 1.39
CA SER A 3 8.62 6.75 0.85
C SER A 3 7.85 5.97 1.92
N THR A 4 8.28 6.02 3.18
CA THR A 4 7.68 5.35 4.34
C THR A 4 6.26 5.83 4.66
N THR A 5 5.88 7.05 4.26
CA THR A 5 4.54 7.60 4.55
C THR A 5 3.47 7.18 3.53
N LEU A 6 3.86 6.61 2.39
CA LEU A 6 2.95 6.40 1.26
C LEU A 6 1.99 5.22 1.48
N THR A 7 2.45 4.15 2.13
CA THR A 7 1.67 2.92 2.39
C THR A 7 1.07 2.86 3.80
N GLN A 8 1.45 3.76 4.72
CA GLN A 8 0.94 3.75 6.10
C GLN A 8 -0.58 4.00 6.20
N ASN A 9 -1.16 4.75 5.27
CA ASN A 9 -2.61 5.02 5.21
C ASN A 9 -3.33 4.15 4.17
N CYS A 10 -2.74 3.03 3.75
CA CYS A 10 -3.39 2.13 2.82
C CYS A 10 -4.41 1.28 3.59
N THR A 11 -5.69 1.61 3.45
CA THR A 11 -6.81 0.93 4.14
C THR A 11 -7.67 0.12 3.18
N SER A 12 -7.48 0.26 1.87
CA SER A 12 -8.27 -0.44 0.85
C SER A 12 -7.44 -0.78 -0.39
N GLU A 13 -7.83 -1.83 -1.10
CA GLU A 13 -7.16 -2.27 -2.34
C GLU A 13 -7.17 -1.18 -3.41
N ASP A 14 -8.23 -0.37 -3.49
CA ASP A 14 -8.31 0.81 -4.36
C ASP A 14 -7.18 1.84 -4.11
N GLN A 15 -6.83 2.09 -2.84
CA GLN A 15 -5.71 2.97 -2.51
C GLN A 15 -4.37 2.33 -2.91
N LEU A 16 -4.23 1.01 -2.69
CA LEU A 16 -3.05 0.28 -3.09
C LEU A 16 -2.83 0.35 -4.61
N GLU A 17 -3.88 0.18 -5.40
CA GLU A 17 -3.81 0.31 -6.85
C GLU A 17 -3.46 1.74 -7.30
N ARG A 18 -4.02 2.78 -6.66
CA ARG A 18 -3.65 4.17 -6.96
C ARG A 18 -2.18 4.44 -6.66
N ILE A 19 -1.66 3.91 -5.55
CA ILE A 19 -0.23 4.01 -5.19
C ILE A 19 0.61 3.25 -6.23
N ARG A 20 0.26 2.02 -6.55
CA ARG A 20 0.95 1.19 -7.56
C ARG A 20 1.03 1.92 -8.90
N ARG A 21 -0.09 2.42 -9.43
CA ARG A 21 -0.13 3.15 -10.71
C ARG A 21 0.69 4.44 -10.67
N GLY A 22 0.67 5.18 -9.54
CA GLY A 22 1.49 6.37 -9.37
C GLY A 22 2.99 6.06 -9.37
N GLN A 23 3.39 4.95 -8.75
CA GLN A 23 4.76 4.46 -8.78
C GLN A 23 5.13 3.91 -10.17
N GLU A 24 4.21 3.22 -10.84
CA GLU A 24 4.41 2.67 -12.19
C GLU A 24 4.70 3.79 -13.19
N LEU A 25 3.87 4.84 -13.23
CA LEU A 25 4.10 5.99 -14.12
C LEU A 25 5.50 6.62 -13.91
N ARG A 26 5.99 6.60 -12.67
CA ARG A 26 7.26 7.22 -12.28
C ARG A 26 8.47 6.31 -12.44
N PHE A 27 8.31 4.99 -12.30
CA PHE A 27 9.41 4.02 -12.21
C PHE A 27 9.33 2.89 -13.23
N ARG A 28 8.29 2.80 -14.09
CA ARG A 28 8.15 1.75 -15.11
C ARG A 28 9.34 1.61 -16.06
N TRP A 29 10.12 2.69 -16.20
CA TRP A 29 11.30 2.72 -17.07
C TRP A 29 12.51 2.06 -16.42
N ARG A 30 12.41 1.65 -15.14
CA ARG A 30 13.45 0.90 -14.45
C ARG A 30 13.29 -0.59 -14.66
N ASP A 31 14.40 -1.28 -14.93
CA ASP A 31 14.43 -2.75 -15.02
C ASP A 31 14.05 -3.44 -13.70
N ASP A 32 14.28 -2.82 -12.55
CA ASP A 32 13.90 -3.33 -11.23
C ASP A 32 12.43 -3.08 -10.85
N TRP A 33 11.64 -2.48 -11.74
CA TRP A 33 10.22 -2.20 -11.50
C TRP A 33 9.40 -3.42 -11.05
N PRO A 34 9.52 -4.62 -11.67
CA PRO A 34 8.73 -5.78 -11.25
C PRO A 34 8.99 -6.18 -9.79
N ALA A 35 10.23 -6.07 -9.32
CA ALA A 35 10.60 -6.36 -7.94
C ALA A 35 10.05 -5.29 -6.98
N MET A 36 10.10 -4.02 -7.39
CA MET A 36 9.58 -2.90 -6.62
C MET A 36 8.06 -2.91 -6.52
N GLU A 37 7.36 -3.25 -7.61
CA GLU A 37 5.92 -3.43 -7.65
C GLU A 37 5.46 -4.50 -6.66
N GLN A 38 6.14 -5.65 -6.64
CA GLN A 38 5.87 -6.72 -5.69
C GLN A 38 6.07 -6.26 -4.25
N ALA A 39 7.12 -5.48 -3.97
CA ALA A 39 7.36 -4.91 -2.64
C ALA A 39 6.24 -3.94 -2.22
N ILE A 40 5.75 -3.10 -3.14
CA ILE A 40 4.62 -2.18 -2.89
C ILE A 40 3.34 -2.98 -2.63
N LEU A 41 3.02 -3.97 -3.46
CA LEU A 41 1.83 -4.81 -3.30
C LEU A 41 1.87 -5.61 -2.00
N LYS A 42 3.04 -6.10 -1.60
CA LYS A 42 3.23 -6.80 -0.33
C LYS A 42 3.03 -5.85 0.84
N ALA A 43 3.75 -4.73 0.88
CA ALA A 43 3.63 -3.73 1.95
C ALA A 43 2.22 -3.14 2.05
N GLY A 44 1.56 -2.94 0.92
CA GLY A 44 0.18 -2.47 0.84
C GLY A 44 -0.82 -3.47 1.39
N ARG A 45 -0.71 -4.75 1.02
CA ARG A 45 -1.55 -5.82 1.59
C ARG A 45 -1.33 -5.98 3.09
N GLU A 46 -0.09 -5.89 3.55
CA GLU A 46 0.22 -5.91 4.99
C GLU A 46 -0.39 -4.70 5.71
N ALA A 47 -0.38 -3.51 5.09
CA ALA A 47 -1.00 -2.32 5.65
C ALA A 47 -2.54 -2.43 5.67
N ILE A 48 -3.15 -2.94 4.60
CA ILE A 48 -4.59 -3.22 4.55
C ILE A 48 -4.96 -4.22 5.64
N ALA A 49 -4.24 -5.34 5.76
CA ALA A 49 -4.50 -6.33 6.81
C ALA A 49 -4.44 -5.71 8.22
N ARG A 50 -3.38 -4.93 8.53
CA ARG A 50 -3.26 -4.23 9.82
C ARG A 50 -4.40 -3.24 10.06
N ASN A 51 -4.79 -2.48 9.04
CA ASN A 51 -5.87 -1.49 9.15
C ASN A 51 -7.25 -2.15 9.20
N THR A 52 -7.45 -3.29 8.53
CA THR A 52 -8.66 -4.09 8.63
C THR A 52 -8.77 -4.67 10.03
N GLU A 53 -7.71 -5.25 10.59
CA GLU A 53 -7.69 -5.74 11.98
C GLU A 53 -7.94 -4.61 12.98
N ALA A 54 -7.32 -3.45 12.80
CA ALA A 54 -7.55 -2.27 13.63
C ALA A 54 -8.99 -1.71 13.48
N ALA A 55 -9.56 -1.70 12.27
CA ALA A 55 -10.93 -1.27 12.04
C ALA A 55 -11.96 -2.25 12.63
N THR A 56 -11.70 -3.56 12.55
CA THR A 56 -12.54 -4.56 13.23
C THR A 56 -12.43 -4.48 14.75
N ALA A 57 -11.25 -4.14 15.29
CA ALA A 57 -11.09 -3.91 16.72
C ALA A 57 -11.77 -2.60 17.19
N ALA A 58 -11.73 -1.53 16.38
CA ALA A 58 -12.34 -0.24 16.69
C ALA A 58 -13.88 -0.23 16.56
N THR A 59 -14.47 -1.20 15.85
CA THR A 59 -15.94 -1.28 15.66
C THR A 59 -16.63 -2.12 16.74
N SER A 60 -15.88 -2.73 17.67
CA SER A 60 -16.47 -3.50 18.80
C SER A 60 -16.57 -2.71 20.11
N GLU A 61 -16.22 -1.42 20.12
CA GLU A 61 -16.39 -0.54 21.28
C GLU A 61 -17.28 0.67 20.94
N LYS A 62 -18.54 0.41 20.60
CA LYS A 62 -19.64 1.34 20.94
C LYS A 62 -21.01 0.67 20.95
#